data_AF-A0A1Q6Y6K5-F1
#
_entry.id   AF-A0A1Q6Y6K5-F1
#
_cell.length_a   1.000
_cell.length_b   1.000
_cell.length_c   1.000
_cell.angle_alpha   90.00
_cell.angle_beta   90.00
_cell.angle_gamma   90.00
#
_symmetry.space_group_name_H-M   'P 1'
#
loop_
_entity.id
_entity.type
_entity.pdbx_description
1 polymer ?
#
loop_
_entity_poly.entity_id
_entity_poly.type
_entity_poly.pdbx_seq_one_letter_code
_entity_poly.pdbx_strand_id
1 'polypeptide(L)'
;MKTIRSSILCLVVLLLLAPLLRAQDLSKYRHFALGMSLTRVLNRTERQMADVKVLHGRPALIQELTWWPPNLPGASFQADTVEQMLFSFQNGELYKMSVTYDRTSTEGLTPEDMVKSISARYGPATNVVLEIDSAKIDSYDAKQKLVATWEDSQYSFNLVRSSFSDVLGLVIYSKRANGEAELAIAEAVKLDKQEGPQREAERQKKQTDDLETTRQKNRKIFRP
;
A
#
# COMPACT_ATOMS: atom_id res chain seq x y z
N MET A 1 -36.06 20.55 -42.04
CA MET A 1 -34.84 19.77 -42.41
C MET A 1 -33.53 20.35 -41.87
N LYS A 2 -33.36 21.68 -41.75
CA LYS A 2 -32.12 22.29 -41.18
C LYS A 2 -31.89 21.98 -39.70
N THR A 3 -32.95 21.96 -38.88
CA THR A 3 -32.88 21.65 -37.44
C THR A 3 -32.46 20.21 -37.16
N ILE A 4 -33.03 19.24 -37.88
CA ILE A 4 -32.71 17.81 -37.75
C ILE A 4 -31.24 17.53 -38.11
N ARG A 5 -30.71 18.19 -39.14
CA ARG A 5 -29.29 18.08 -39.53
C ARG A 5 -28.34 18.65 -38.48
N SER A 6 -28.74 19.74 -37.80
CA SER A 6 -27.94 20.35 -36.73
C SER A 6 -27.93 19.51 -35.46
N SER A 7 -29.06 18.87 -35.11
CA SER A 7 -29.15 17.98 -33.94
C SER A 7 -28.33 16.71 -34.10
N ILE A 8 -28.32 16.13 -35.31
CA ILE A 8 -27.49 14.95 -35.63
C ILE A 8 -26.00 15.31 -35.57
N LEU A 9 -25.62 16.49 -36.06
CA LEU A 9 -24.23 16.96 -35.98
C LEU A 9 -23.76 17.16 -34.53
N CYS A 10 -24.58 17.77 -33.67
CA CYS A 10 -24.26 17.91 -32.23
C CYS A 10 -24.16 16.56 -31.52
N LEU A 11 -25.05 15.61 -31.83
CA LEU A 11 -25.02 14.27 -31.22
C LEU A 11 -23.76 13.50 -31.63
N VAL A 12 -23.35 13.59 -32.90
CA VAL A 12 -22.13 12.95 -33.43
C VAL A 12 -20.88 13.57 -32.82
N VAL A 13 -20.84 14.90 -32.64
CA VAL A 13 -19.72 15.59 -31.96
C VAL A 13 -19.65 15.20 -30.47
N LEU A 14 -20.77 15.11 -29.76
CA LEU A 14 -20.83 14.64 -28.36
C LEU A 14 -20.38 13.18 -28.21
N LEU A 15 -20.75 12.30 -29.14
CA LEU A 15 -20.32 10.89 -29.15
C LEU A 15 -18.84 10.72 -29.50
N LEU A 16 -18.26 11.60 -30.33
CA LEU A 16 -16.83 11.64 -30.66
C LEU A 16 -15.96 12.26 -29.54
N LEU A 17 -16.56 13.05 -28.64
CA LEU A 17 -15.89 13.61 -27.46
C LEU A 17 -15.92 12.68 -26.23
N ALA A 18 -16.85 11.73 -26.18
CA ALA A 18 -17.00 10.78 -25.07
C ALA A 18 -15.75 9.93 -24.73
N PRO A 19 -14.89 9.50 -25.70
CA PRO A 19 -13.70 8.71 -25.35
C PRO A 19 -12.51 9.54 -24.86
N LEU A 20 -12.57 10.87 -24.86
CA LEU A 20 -11.40 11.71 -24.53
C LEU A 20 -11.13 11.92 -23.02
N LEU A 21 -12.01 11.46 -22.13
CA LEU A 21 -11.93 11.77 -20.68
C LEU A 21 -12.30 10.59 -19.76
N ARG A 22 -12.05 9.33 -20.15
CA ARG A 22 -12.12 8.23 -19.17
C ARG A 22 -10.83 8.17 -18.35
N ALA A 23 -10.81 8.92 -17.26
CA ALA A 23 -9.91 8.67 -16.15
C ALA A 23 -9.99 7.19 -15.74
N GLN A 24 -8.84 6.55 -15.55
CA GLN A 24 -8.78 5.21 -14.99
C GLN A 24 -9.31 5.22 -13.55
N ASP A 25 -9.95 4.11 -13.18
CA ASP A 25 -10.43 3.78 -11.85
C ASP A 25 -9.32 3.90 -10.78
N LEU A 26 -9.50 4.81 -9.81
CA LEU A 26 -8.55 5.10 -8.72
C LEU A 26 -8.36 3.90 -7.76
N SER A 27 -9.24 2.91 -7.80
CA SER A 27 -9.06 1.68 -7.03
C SER A 27 -7.96 0.76 -7.59
N LYS A 28 -7.44 1.05 -8.79
CA LYS A 28 -6.55 0.17 -9.54
C LYS A 28 -5.20 0.80 -9.82
N TYR A 29 -4.15 0.01 -9.63
CA TYR A 29 -2.80 0.33 -10.07
C TYR A 29 -2.22 -0.88 -10.80
N ARG A 30 -1.87 -0.68 -12.08
CA ARG A 30 -1.36 -1.77 -12.94
C ARG A 30 -2.31 -2.97 -12.93
N HIS A 31 -1.83 -4.11 -12.45
CA HIS A 31 -2.59 -5.35 -12.31
C HIS A 31 -3.10 -5.58 -10.88
N PHE A 32 -3.16 -4.56 -10.04
CA PHE A 32 -3.65 -4.68 -8.66
C PHE A 32 -4.84 -3.76 -8.44
N ALA A 33 -5.73 -4.18 -7.56
CA ALA A 33 -6.96 -3.46 -7.23
C ALA A 33 -7.17 -3.52 -5.72
N LEU A 34 -7.60 -2.41 -5.13
CA LEU A 34 -8.03 -2.40 -3.73
C LEU A 34 -9.23 -3.35 -3.54
N GLY A 35 -9.27 -4.02 -2.39
CA GLY A 35 -10.19 -5.14 -2.11
C GLY A 35 -9.76 -6.47 -2.73
N MET A 36 -8.62 -6.55 -3.43
CA MET A 36 -8.10 -7.83 -3.91
C MET A 36 -7.66 -8.71 -2.73
N SER A 37 -7.99 -10.01 -2.79
CA SER A 37 -7.60 -10.94 -1.74
C SER A 37 -6.10 -11.24 -1.77
N LEU A 38 -5.52 -11.53 -0.60
CA LEU A 38 -4.12 -11.90 -0.44
C LEU A 38 -3.70 -13.02 -1.40
N THR A 39 -4.49 -14.08 -1.52
CA THR A 39 -4.23 -15.19 -2.44
C THR A 39 -4.14 -14.74 -3.90
N ARG A 40 -4.98 -13.78 -4.32
CA ARG A 40 -4.93 -13.24 -5.68
C ARG A 40 -3.68 -12.40 -5.92
N VAL A 41 -3.22 -11.64 -4.92
CA VAL A 41 -1.97 -10.88 -5.00
C VAL A 41 -0.77 -11.83 -5.04
N LEU A 42 -0.74 -12.86 -4.19
CA LEU A 42 0.32 -13.88 -4.18
C LEU A 42 0.45 -14.58 -5.53
N ASN A 43 -0.67 -15.02 -6.12
CA ASN A 43 -0.65 -15.66 -7.43
C ASN A 43 -0.13 -14.72 -8.54
N ARG A 44 -0.43 -13.42 -8.47
CA ARG A 44 0.03 -12.44 -9.48
C ARG A 44 1.50 -12.05 -9.32
N THR A 45 2.04 -12.17 -8.12
CA THR A 45 3.43 -11.81 -7.80
C THR A 45 4.35 -13.03 -7.76
N GLU A 46 3.80 -14.23 -7.99
CA GLU A 46 4.47 -15.54 -7.86
C GLU A 46 5.10 -15.73 -6.46
N ARG A 47 4.42 -15.23 -5.43
CA ARG A 47 4.83 -15.30 -4.02
C ARG A 47 4.04 -16.34 -3.24
N GLN A 48 4.58 -16.73 -2.09
CA GLN A 48 3.99 -17.74 -1.22
C GLN A 48 3.51 -17.12 0.09
N MET A 49 2.64 -17.82 0.82
CA MET A 49 2.18 -17.38 2.14
C MET A 49 3.33 -17.17 3.14
N ALA A 50 4.45 -17.87 2.97
CA ALA A 50 5.65 -17.71 3.80
C ALA A 50 6.34 -16.34 3.63
N ASP A 51 6.10 -15.65 2.50
CA ASP A 51 6.64 -14.31 2.22
C ASP A 51 5.79 -13.21 2.88
N VAL A 52 4.61 -13.55 3.40
CA VAL A 52 3.67 -12.60 4.00
C VAL A 52 4.03 -12.38 5.46
N LYS A 53 4.28 -11.13 5.82
CA LYS A 53 4.52 -10.73 7.21
C LYS A 53 3.20 -10.43 7.90
N VAL A 54 2.93 -11.11 9.01
CA VAL A 54 1.83 -10.72 9.91
C VAL A 54 2.35 -9.64 10.86
N LEU A 55 1.77 -8.44 10.80
CA LEU A 55 2.12 -7.35 11.72
C LEU A 55 1.35 -7.47 13.03
N HIS A 56 0.04 -7.68 12.95
CA HIS A 56 -0.84 -7.83 14.10
C HIS A 56 -1.89 -8.91 13.82
N GLY A 57 -2.22 -9.71 14.84
CA GLY A 57 -3.27 -10.73 14.75
C GLY A 57 -4.57 -10.34 15.48
N ARG A 58 -4.55 -9.25 16.26
CA ARG A 58 -5.67 -8.75 17.07
C ARG A 58 -5.59 -7.23 17.18
N PRO A 59 -6.70 -6.49 17.17
CA PRO A 59 -8.09 -6.98 17.04
C PRO A 59 -8.44 -7.44 15.62
N ALA A 60 -7.71 -6.99 14.60
CA ALA A 60 -7.82 -7.45 13.22
C ALA A 60 -6.51 -8.06 12.74
N LEU A 61 -6.58 -8.89 11.70
CA LEU A 61 -5.41 -9.45 11.06
C LEU A 61 -4.81 -8.42 10.10
N ILE A 62 -3.65 -7.86 10.44
CA ILE A 62 -2.90 -6.93 9.59
C ILE A 62 -1.69 -7.64 9.03
N GLN A 63 -1.57 -7.63 7.70
CA GLN A 63 -0.52 -8.34 6.98
C GLN A 63 0.10 -7.46 5.92
N GLU A 64 1.36 -7.73 5.61
CA GLU A 64 2.10 -7.04 4.57
C GLU A 64 2.85 -8.01 3.67
N LEU A 65 2.94 -7.65 2.40
CA LEU A 65 3.76 -8.32 1.41
C LEU A 65 4.59 -7.29 0.67
N THR A 66 5.91 -7.41 0.77
CA THR A 66 6.83 -6.61 -0.04
C THR A 66 7.19 -7.40 -1.30
N TRP A 67 7.08 -6.75 -2.45
CA TRP A 67 7.36 -7.34 -3.75
C TRP A 67 8.29 -6.43 -4.55
N TRP A 68 9.31 -7.05 -5.16
CA TRP A 68 10.21 -6.41 -6.11
C TRP A 68 9.90 -7.02 -7.48
N PRO A 69 9.34 -6.25 -8.43
CA PRO A 69 9.09 -6.73 -9.77
C PRO A 69 10.38 -7.22 -10.44
N PRO A 70 10.35 -8.33 -11.19
CA PRO A 70 11.53 -8.83 -11.88
C PRO A 70 11.93 -7.92 -13.04
N ASN A 71 13.19 -7.47 -13.04
CA ASN A 71 13.80 -6.70 -14.12
C ASN A 71 14.27 -7.62 -15.26
N LEU A 72 13.34 -8.25 -15.99
CA LEU A 72 13.65 -9.19 -17.08
C LEU A 72 13.31 -8.62 -18.47
N PRO A 73 14.21 -8.75 -19.47
CA PRO A 73 13.93 -8.49 -20.88
C PRO A 73 12.63 -9.13 -21.37
N GLY A 74 11.64 -8.31 -21.75
CA GLY A 74 10.38 -8.77 -22.33
C GLY A 74 9.28 -9.21 -21.35
N ALA A 75 9.49 -9.09 -20.04
CA ALA A 75 8.37 -9.19 -19.09
C ALA A 75 7.45 -7.97 -19.27
N SER A 76 6.13 -8.12 -19.11
CA SER A 76 5.18 -6.99 -19.14
C SER A 76 5.46 -5.92 -18.06
N PHE A 77 6.36 -6.23 -17.13
CA PHE A 77 6.87 -5.34 -16.09
C PHE A 77 8.12 -4.56 -16.50
N GLN A 78 8.71 -4.80 -17.68
CA GLN A 78 9.98 -4.14 -18.04
C GLN A 78 9.83 -2.68 -18.48
N ALA A 79 8.60 -2.25 -18.78
CA ALA A 79 8.25 -0.84 -18.87
C ALA A 79 8.07 -0.19 -17.48
N ASP A 80 8.23 -0.96 -16.40
CA ASP A 80 7.87 -0.55 -15.06
C ASP A 80 9.10 -0.01 -14.37
N THR A 81 9.15 1.32 -14.29
CA THR A 81 10.05 2.08 -13.42
C THR A 81 9.82 1.78 -11.93
N VAL A 82 9.12 0.71 -11.54
CA VAL A 82 8.77 0.38 -10.16
C VAL A 82 9.86 -0.52 -9.59
N GLU A 83 10.58 -0.01 -8.60
CA GLU A 83 11.59 -0.77 -7.86
C GLU A 83 10.93 -1.72 -6.85
N GLN A 84 9.89 -1.24 -6.16
CA GLN A 84 9.27 -1.97 -5.06
C GLN A 84 7.78 -1.63 -4.92
N MET A 85 6.99 -2.61 -4.50
CA MET A 85 5.64 -2.42 -3.99
C MET A 85 5.46 -3.09 -2.63
N LEU A 86 4.87 -2.36 -1.68
CA LEU A 86 4.38 -2.88 -0.42
C LEU A 86 2.85 -2.95 -0.48
N PHE A 87 2.32 -4.16 -0.30
CA PHE A 87 0.89 -4.42 -0.21
C PHE A 87 0.51 -4.59 1.26
N SER A 88 -0.45 -3.81 1.74
CA SER A 88 -0.97 -3.92 3.12
C SER A 88 -2.40 -4.44 3.10
N PHE A 89 -2.65 -5.46 3.92
CA PHE A 89 -3.90 -6.19 3.98
C PHE A 89 -4.52 -6.11 5.37
N GLN A 90 -5.84 -6.03 5.40
CA GLN A 90 -6.65 -6.20 6.61
C GLN A 90 -7.57 -7.39 6.37
N ASN A 91 -7.52 -8.37 7.26
CA ASN A 91 -8.32 -9.61 7.16
C ASN A 91 -8.19 -10.30 5.80
N GLY A 92 -7.01 -10.22 5.18
CA GLY A 92 -6.71 -10.81 3.88
C GLY A 92 -7.17 -10.00 2.66
N GLU A 93 -7.71 -8.79 2.83
CA GLU A 93 -8.10 -7.89 1.74
C GLU A 93 -7.14 -6.70 1.61
N LEU A 94 -6.72 -6.41 0.38
CA LEU A 94 -5.77 -5.34 0.07
C LEU A 94 -6.43 -3.97 0.28
N TYR A 95 -5.97 -3.20 1.26
CA TYR A 95 -6.52 -1.86 1.53
C TYR A 95 -5.57 -0.72 1.16
N LYS A 96 -4.26 -1.00 1.03
CA LYS A 96 -3.23 -0.01 0.71
C LYS A 96 -2.09 -0.63 -0.12
N MET A 97 -1.59 0.15 -1.06
CA MET A 97 -0.40 -0.12 -1.85
C MET A 97 0.55 1.07 -1.72
N SER A 98 1.81 0.81 -1.36
CA SER A 98 2.89 1.80 -1.44
C SER A 98 3.84 1.38 -2.55
N VAL A 99 4.10 2.27 -3.51
CA VAL A 99 4.94 2.03 -4.68
C VAL A 99 6.15 2.92 -4.60
N THR A 100 7.33 2.34 -4.76
CA THR A 100 8.59 3.07 -4.89
C THR A 100 9.10 2.92 -6.31
N TYR A 101 9.34 4.05 -6.97
CA TYR A 101 9.93 4.03 -8.31
C TYR A 101 11.45 3.90 -8.21
N ASP A 102 12.03 3.19 -9.18
CA ASP A 102 13.47 3.06 -9.38
C ASP A 102 14.08 4.42 -9.68
N ARG A 103 15.04 4.79 -8.84
CA ARG A 103 15.69 6.10 -8.90
C ARG A 103 16.31 6.38 -10.25
N THR A 104 16.98 5.40 -10.86
CA THR A 104 17.68 5.59 -12.13
C THR A 104 16.70 5.82 -13.28
N SER A 105 15.53 5.18 -13.20
CA SER A 105 14.47 5.29 -14.20
C SER A 105 13.67 6.59 -14.08
N THR A 106 13.72 7.26 -12.94
CA THR A 106 13.08 8.56 -12.70
C THR A 106 14.05 9.74 -12.63
N GLU A 107 15.33 9.51 -12.93
CA GLU A 107 16.35 10.56 -12.89
C GLU A 107 16.02 11.69 -13.87
N GLY A 108 16.09 12.94 -13.40
CA GLY A 108 15.78 14.13 -14.19
C GLY A 108 14.28 14.46 -14.34
N LEU A 109 13.37 13.57 -13.92
CA LEU A 109 11.94 13.88 -13.91
C LEU A 109 11.59 14.83 -12.77
N THR A 110 10.82 15.89 -13.07
CA THR A 110 10.32 16.78 -12.02
C THR A 110 9.01 16.26 -11.41
N PRO A 111 8.62 16.78 -10.23
CA PRO A 111 7.28 16.52 -9.69
C PRO A 111 6.16 16.82 -10.69
N GLU A 112 6.28 17.88 -11.48
CA GLU A 112 5.31 18.29 -12.50
C GLU A 112 5.22 17.27 -13.65
N ASP A 113 6.36 16.74 -14.10
CA ASP A 113 6.40 15.70 -15.12
C ASP A 113 5.67 14.42 -14.66
N MET A 114 5.85 14.07 -13.38
CA MET A 114 5.19 12.93 -12.76
C MET A 114 3.69 13.16 -12.61
N VAL A 115 3.27 14.35 -12.15
CA VAL A 115 1.86 14.75 -12.08
C VAL A 115 1.21 14.70 -13.44
N LYS A 116 1.88 15.22 -14.49
CA LYS A 116 1.39 15.19 -15.87
C LYS A 116 1.21 13.75 -16.35
N SER A 117 2.19 12.89 -16.12
CA SER A 117 2.18 11.48 -16.54
C SER A 117 1.06 10.68 -15.85
N ILE A 118 0.87 10.87 -14.54
CA ILE A 118 -0.21 10.23 -13.79
C ILE A 118 -1.57 10.78 -14.23
N SER A 119 -1.67 12.10 -14.45
CA SER A 119 -2.92 12.74 -14.85
C SER A 119 -3.41 12.30 -16.23
N ALA A 120 -2.49 11.94 -17.14
CA ALA A 120 -2.84 11.35 -18.43
C ALA A 120 -3.60 10.02 -18.28
N ARG A 121 -3.45 9.34 -17.14
CA ARG A 121 -4.07 8.04 -16.85
C ARG A 121 -5.28 8.15 -15.94
N TYR A 122 -5.18 8.94 -14.87
CA TYR A 122 -6.20 9.01 -13.81
C TYR A 122 -7.04 10.29 -13.85
N GLY A 123 -6.88 11.12 -14.89
CA GLY A 123 -7.50 12.43 -14.98
C GLY A 123 -6.75 13.49 -14.18
N PRO A 124 -7.23 14.75 -14.16
CA PRO A 124 -6.55 15.82 -13.45
C PRO A 124 -6.46 15.52 -11.94
N ALA A 125 -5.35 15.93 -11.31
CA ALA A 125 -5.19 15.84 -9.87
C ALA A 125 -6.26 16.69 -9.15
N THR A 126 -6.83 16.16 -8.06
CA THR A 126 -7.76 16.88 -7.19
C THR A 126 -7.05 17.99 -6.43
N ASN A 127 -5.80 17.74 -6.02
CA ASN A 127 -4.95 18.72 -5.35
C ASN A 127 -3.49 18.55 -5.81
N VAL A 128 -2.79 19.67 -5.97
CA VAL A 128 -1.34 19.70 -6.20
C VAL A 128 -0.73 20.57 -5.10
N VAL A 129 0.13 19.96 -4.29
CA VAL A 129 0.85 20.65 -3.22
C VAL A 129 2.15 21.17 -3.80
N LEU A 130 2.16 22.46 -4.17
CA LEU A 130 3.39 23.14 -4.54
C LEU A 130 4.30 23.25 -3.31
N GLU A 131 5.62 23.07 -3.48
CA GLU A 131 6.62 22.91 -2.40
C GLU A 131 6.55 23.96 -1.27
N ILE A 132 5.95 25.12 -1.54
CA ILE A 132 5.79 26.27 -0.63
C ILE A 132 4.94 25.93 0.62
N ASP A 133 4.01 24.96 0.56
CA ASP A 133 3.06 24.67 1.65
C ASP A 133 3.28 23.31 2.36
N SER A 134 4.36 22.60 2.05
CA SER A 134 4.62 21.20 2.49
C SER A 134 4.85 20.99 3.99
N ALA A 135 4.76 22.03 4.83
CA ALA A 135 5.10 21.98 6.25
C ALA A 135 4.00 21.41 7.17
N LYS A 136 2.83 20.99 6.67
CA LYS A 136 1.64 20.82 7.56
C LYS A 136 0.73 19.62 7.32
N ILE A 137 1.24 18.51 6.79
CA ILE A 137 0.49 17.24 6.77
C ILE A 137 1.27 16.19 7.56
N ASP A 138 1.21 16.32 8.89
CA ASP A 138 1.70 15.32 9.84
C ASP A 138 0.63 14.22 9.99
N SER A 139 0.86 13.10 9.32
CA SER A 139 0.37 11.80 9.78
C SER A 139 1.59 10.90 10.01
N TYR A 140 1.42 9.84 10.80
CA TYR A 140 2.42 9.04 11.53
C TYR A 140 3.58 8.40 10.71
N ASP A 141 3.74 8.79 9.44
CA ASP A 141 4.75 8.36 8.47
C ASP A 141 5.56 9.58 7.98
N ALA A 142 6.17 10.33 8.92
CA ALA A 142 6.93 11.59 8.72
C ALA A 142 8.22 11.47 7.87
N LYS A 143 8.18 10.65 6.81
CA LYS A 143 9.26 10.36 5.88
C LYS A 143 8.91 10.67 4.43
N GLN A 144 7.70 11.16 4.15
CA GLN A 144 7.20 11.41 2.80
C GLN A 144 6.51 12.77 2.70
N LYS A 145 6.83 13.55 1.68
CA LYS A 145 6.19 14.82 1.33
C LYS A 145 5.12 14.57 0.27
N LEU A 146 3.90 15.04 0.50
CA LEU A 146 2.83 14.98 -0.50
C LEU A 146 3.13 15.95 -1.64
N VAL A 147 3.02 15.48 -2.88
CA VAL A 147 3.23 16.26 -4.11
C VAL A 147 1.89 16.53 -4.79
N ALA A 148 1.08 15.51 -4.97
CA ALA A 148 -0.24 15.64 -5.59
C ALA A 148 -1.16 14.49 -5.17
N THR A 149 -2.46 14.74 -5.23
CA THR A 149 -3.51 13.78 -4.88
C THR A 149 -4.56 13.70 -5.98
N TRP A 150 -4.92 12.48 -6.34
CA TRP A 150 -6.14 12.14 -7.06
C TRP A 150 -7.04 11.38 -6.10
N GLU A 151 -8.25 11.86 -5.90
CA GLU A 151 -9.16 11.24 -4.95
C GLU A 151 -10.61 11.31 -5.38
N ASP A 152 -11.36 10.31 -4.93
CA ASP A 152 -12.81 10.28 -4.96
C ASP A 152 -13.36 10.03 -3.55
N SER A 153 -14.63 9.64 -3.44
CA SER A 153 -15.28 9.39 -2.15
C SER A 153 -14.76 8.13 -1.43
N GLN A 154 -14.15 7.19 -2.15
CA GLN A 154 -13.76 5.88 -1.65
C GLN A 154 -12.23 5.66 -1.63
N TYR A 155 -11.51 6.26 -2.56
CA TYR A 155 -10.11 5.97 -2.83
C TYR A 155 -9.26 7.24 -2.85
N SER A 156 -7.99 7.06 -2.51
CA SER A 156 -6.99 8.10 -2.61
C SER A 156 -5.74 7.54 -3.28
N PHE A 157 -5.18 8.31 -4.20
CA PHE A 157 -3.99 8.00 -4.96
C PHE A 157 -3.05 9.21 -4.82
N ASN A 158 -1.94 9.03 -4.12
CA ASN A 158 -1.08 10.15 -3.71
C ASN A 158 0.30 9.97 -4.31
N LEU A 159 0.76 10.98 -5.05
CA LEU A 159 2.16 11.12 -5.39
C LEU A 159 2.90 11.71 -4.20
N VAL A 160 3.91 10.99 -3.75
CA VAL A 160 4.73 11.35 -2.59
C VAL A 160 6.19 11.36 -2.97
N ARG A 161 6.98 12.16 -2.25
CA ARG A 161 8.43 12.22 -2.36
C ARG A 161 9.06 11.84 -1.04
N SER A 162 9.93 10.84 -1.01
CA SER A 162 10.64 10.48 0.22
C SER A 162 11.50 11.66 0.69
N SER A 163 11.37 12.04 1.95
CA SER A 163 12.22 13.06 2.58
C SER A 163 13.68 12.61 2.74
N PHE A 164 13.95 11.29 2.67
CA PHE A 164 15.28 10.72 2.92
C PHE A 164 16.04 10.35 1.65
N SER A 165 15.38 9.65 0.73
CA SER A 165 16.02 9.21 -0.52
C SER A 165 15.74 10.13 -1.69
N ASP A 166 14.86 11.12 -1.50
CA ASP A 166 14.38 12.03 -2.54
C ASP A 166 13.66 11.33 -3.71
N VAL A 167 13.35 10.04 -3.54
CA VAL A 167 12.69 9.20 -4.55
C VAL A 167 11.19 9.46 -4.53
N LEU A 168 10.60 9.56 -5.72
CA LEU A 168 9.15 9.67 -5.90
C LEU A 168 8.48 8.29 -5.82
N GLY A 169 7.27 8.28 -5.28
CA GLY A 169 6.50 7.06 -5.09
C GLY A 169 5.00 7.34 -5.08
N LEU A 170 4.21 6.28 -4.98
CA LEU A 170 2.76 6.38 -4.87
C LEU A 170 2.26 5.74 -3.58
N VAL A 171 1.25 6.34 -2.96
CA VAL A 171 0.49 5.74 -1.86
C VAL A 171 -0.98 5.71 -2.26
N ILE A 172 -1.51 4.50 -2.41
CA ILE A 172 -2.83 4.24 -2.99
C ILE A 172 -3.64 3.41 -2.00
N TYR A 173 -4.82 3.88 -1.59
CA TYR A 173 -5.59 3.18 -0.56
C TYR A 173 -7.10 3.44 -0.63
N SER A 174 -7.85 2.53 -0.01
CA SER A 174 -9.28 2.72 0.26
C SER A 174 -9.42 3.52 1.54
N LYS A 175 -10.07 4.68 1.49
CA LYS A 175 -10.18 5.61 2.62
C LYS A 175 -10.79 4.95 3.86
N ARG A 176 -11.89 4.20 3.66
CA ARG A 176 -12.59 3.49 4.75
C ARG A 176 -11.73 2.37 5.32
N ALA A 177 -11.28 1.44 4.49
CA ALA A 177 -10.52 0.27 4.96
C ALA A 177 -9.17 0.68 5.57
N ASN A 178 -8.53 1.72 5.03
CA ASN A 178 -7.32 2.28 5.64
C ASN A 178 -7.61 2.86 7.03
N GLY A 179 -8.69 3.63 7.20
CA GLY A 179 -9.09 4.14 8.52
C GLY A 179 -9.37 3.02 9.52
N GLU A 180 -10.06 1.96 9.10
CA GLU A 180 -10.32 0.77 9.94
C GLU A 180 -9.02 0.03 10.29
N ALA A 181 -8.06 -0.07 9.35
CA ALA A 181 -6.76 -0.68 9.58
C ALA A 181 -5.89 0.12 10.56
N GLU A 182 -5.81 1.44 10.42
CA GLU A 182 -5.05 2.32 11.33
C GLU A 182 -5.59 2.25 12.76
N LEU A 183 -6.93 2.21 12.92
CA LEU A 183 -7.55 2.02 14.24
C LEU A 183 -7.18 0.66 14.84
N ALA A 184 -7.24 -0.42 14.05
CA ALA A 184 -6.87 -1.75 14.51
C ALA A 184 -5.38 -1.83 14.89
N ILE A 185 -4.49 -1.20 14.12
CA ILE A 185 -3.05 -1.11 14.42
C ILE A 185 -2.83 -0.37 15.75
N ALA A 186 -3.46 0.79 15.93
CA ALA A 186 -3.34 1.57 17.16
C ALA A 186 -3.83 0.79 18.40
N GLU A 187 -4.94 0.05 18.26
CA GLU A 187 -5.46 -0.81 19.34
C GLU A 187 -4.55 -2.00 19.61
N ALA A 188 -4.00 -2.65 18.57
CA ALA A 188 -3.05 -3.74 18.70
C ALA A 188 -1.81 -3.31 19.50
N VAL A 189 -1.24 -2.14 19.18
CA VAL A 189 -0.09 -1.56 19.90
C VAL A 189 -0.44 -1.31 21.37
N LYS A 190 -1.65 -0.82 21.66
CA LYS A 190 -2.10 -0.61 23.03
C LYS A 190 -2.23 -1.93 23.80
N LEU A 191 -2.81 -2.96 23.18
CA LEU A 191 -2.95 -4.29 23.79
C LEU A 191 -1.59 -4.92 24.07
N ASP A 192 -0.66 -4.89 23.12
CA ASP A 192 0.69 -5.43 23.32
C ASP A 192 1.44 -4.74 24.46
N LYS A 193 1.25 -3.43 24.62
CA LYS A 193 1.82 -2.67 25.76
C LYS A 193 1.22 -3.10 27.10
N GLN A 194 -0.06 -3.44 27.15
CA GLN A 194 -0.76 -3.84 28.37
C GLN A 194 -0.47 -5.29 28.75
N GLU A 195 -0.50 -6.20 27.78
CA GLU A 195 -0.33 -7.64 27.99
C GLU A 195 1.13 -8.07 28.04
N GLY A 196 2.04 -7.29 27.45
CA GLY A 196 3.47 -7.61 27.36
C GLY A 196 4.12 -8.03 28.69
N PRO A 197 3.93 -7.29 29.79
CA PRO A 197 4.47 -7.67 31.10
C PRO A 197 3.94 -9.00 31.63
N GLN A 198 2.63 -9.26 31.48
CA GLN A 198 2.02 -10.51 31.95
C GLN A 198 2.47 -11.70 31.09
N ARG A 199 2.48 -11.54 29.77
CA ARG A 199 2.95 -12.53 28.81
C ARG A 199 4.41 -12.93 29.08
N GLU A 200 5.24 -11.96 29.44
CA GLU A 200 6.63 -12.17 29.82
C GLU A 200 6.76 -12.92 31.16
N ALA A 201 5.99 -12.52 32.18
CA ALA A 201 5.98 -13.21 33.47
C ALA A 201 5.53 -14.68 33.35
N GLU A 202 4.49 -14.95 32.54
CA GLU A 202 4.03 -16.31 32.25
C GLU A 202 5.09 -17.14 31.53
N ARG A 203 5.80 -16.54 30.57
CA ARG A 203 6.91 -17.18 29.86
C ARG A 203 8.03 -17.57 30.82
N GLN A 204 8.43 -16.67 31.72
CA GLN A 204 9.46 -16.94 32.72
C GLN A 204 9.05 -18.04 33.71
N LYS A 205 7.79 -18.00 34.17
CA LYS A 205 7.24 -19.03 35.05
C LYS A 205 7.29 -20.41 34.37
N LYS A 206 6.81 -20.50 33.13
CA LYS A 206 6.85 -21.75 32.36
C LYS A 206 8.28 -22.29 32.18
N GLN A 207 9.25 -21.42 31.85
CA GLN A 207 10.65 -21.83 31.74
C GLN A 207 11.21 -22.37 33.06
N THR A 208 10.83 -21.75 34.17
CA THR A 208 11.24 -22.18 35.51
C THR A 208 10.64 -23.55 35.86
N ASP A 209 9.34 -23.75 35.58
CA ASP A 209 8.62 -25.00 35.83
C ASP A 209 9.18 -26.15 34.95
N ASP A 210 9.47 -25.88 33.68
CA ASP A 210 10.08 -26.84 32.74
C ASP A 210 11.50 -27.24 33.19
N LEU A 211 12.29 -26.27 33.67
CA LEU A 211 13.64 -26.52 34.18
C LEU A 211 13.62 -27.32 35.48
N GLU A 212 12.70 -27.03 36.40
CA GLU A 212 12.53 -27.80 37.63
C GLU A 212 12.08 -29.24 37.33
N THR A 213 11.15 -29.42 36.39
CA THR A 213 10.71 -30.75 35.93
C THR A 213 11.88 -31.55 35.37
N THR A 214 12.71 -30.92 34.54
CA THR A 214 13.92 -31.54 33.97
C THR A 214 14.94 -31.88 35.06
N ARG A 215 15.15 -30.97 36.03
CA ARG A 215 16.05 -31.19 37.18
C ARG A 215 15.61 -32.39 38.01
N GLN A 216 14.32 -32.51 38.33
CA GLN A 216 13.79 -33.64 39.10
C GLN A 216 13.98 -34.97 38.38
N LYS A 217 13.77 -35.00 37.06
CA LYS A 217 14.03 -36.19 36.24
C LYS A 217 15.50 -36.59 36.28
N ASN A 218 16.41 -35.64 36.07
CA ASN A 218 17.85 -35.90 36.05
C ASN A 218 18.37 -36.34 37.42
N ARG A 219 17.88 -35.77 38.53
CA ARG A 219 18.26 -36.19 39.89
C ARG A 219 17.98 -37.67 40.18
N LYS A 220 16.97 -38.27 39.54
CA LYS A 220 16.63 -39.70 39.72
C LYS A 220 17.55 -40.64 38.94
N ILE A 221 18.16 -40.16 37.85
CA ILE A 221 18.92 -40.96 36.89
C ILE A 221 20.43 -40.78 37.10
N PHE A 222 20.85 -39.58 37.50
CA PHE A 222 22.25 -39.24 37.67
C PHE A 222 22.89 -40.08 38.78
N ARG A 223 23.93 -40.85 38.41
CA ARG A 223 24.83 -41.55 39.32
C ARG A 223 26.26 -41.13 38.96
N PRO A 224 27.08 -40.67 39.93
CA PRO A 224 28.46 -40.29 39.70
C PRO A 224 29.32 -41.44 39.18
#